data_AF-A0A9W7ZUY2-F1
#
_entry.id   AF-A0A9W7ZUY2-F1
#
_cell.length_a   1.000
_cell.length_b   1.000
_cell.length_c   1.000
_cell.angle_alpha   90.00
_cell.angle_beta   90.00
_cell.angle_gamma   90.00
#
_symmetry.space_group_name_H-M   'P 1'
#
loop_
_entity.id
_entity.type
_entity.pdbx_description
1 polymer ?
#
loop_
_entity_poly.entity_id
_entity_poly.type
_entity_poly.pdbx_seq_one_letter_code
_entity_poly.pdbx_strand_id
1 'polypeptide(L)'
;EASEALGTEIRFKHVSEDELCQYLKQTGELTKMEIEGFVEMMCNIERGHLEEQTKDLEKLVGKKPMRLRDFFEHHEDEFKPSH
;
A
#
# COMPACT_ATOMS: atom_id res chain seq x y z
N GLU A 1 2.71 4.73 11.11
CA GLU A 1 1.62 5.58 10.61
C GLU A 1 0.26 4.89 10.67
N ALA A 2 -0.02 3.87 9.84
CA ALA A 2 -1.33 3.19 9.85
C ALA A 2 -1.72 2.61 11.24
N SER A 3 -0.79 1.89 11.88
CA SER A 3 -1.04 1.29 13.20
C SER A 3 -1.38 2.32 14.28
N GLU A 4 -0.72 3.49 14.24
CA GLU A 4 -0.99 4.59 15.18
C GLU A 4 -2.31 5.29 14.88
N ALA A 5 -2.59 5.56 13.60
CA ALA A 5 -3.81 6.22 13.16
C ALA A 5 -5.07 5.37 13.44
N LEU A 6 -4.96 4.06 13.30
CA LEU A 6 -6.08 3.11 13.46
C LEU A 6 -6.17 2.50 14.87
N GLY A 7 -5.26 2.87 15.79
CA GLY A 7 -5.19 2.30 17.13
C GLY A 7 -5.03 0.78 17.19
N THR A 8 -4.59 0.15 16.08
CA THR A 8 -4.54 -1.31 15.90
C THR A 8 -3.10 -1.70 15.59
N GLU A 9 -2.59 -2.75 16.24
CA GLU A 9 -1.23 -3.21 15.98
C GLU A 9 -1.13 -3.88 14.59
N ILE A 10 -0.49 -3.19 13.65
CA ILE A 10 -0.22 -3.71 12.30
C ILE A 10 1.27 -4.02 12.19
N ARG A 11 1.60 -5.29 11.97
CA ARG A 11 2.99 -5.75 11.79
C ARG A 11 3.23 -6.15 10.34
N PHE A 12 4.26 -5.56 9.74
CA PHE A 12 4.74 -5.96 8.44
C PHE A 12 5.63 -7.19 8.58
N LYS A 13 5.25 -8.27 7.91
CA LYS A 13 6.06 -9.48 7.77
C LYS A 13 6.54 -9.54 6.33
N HIS A 14 7.85 -9.62 6.14
CA HIS A 14 8.40 -9.92 4.83
C HIS A 14 8.01 -11.35 4.42
N VAL A 15 7.54 -11.48 3.18
CA VAL A 15 7.13 -12.74 2.56
C VAL A 15 7.89 -12.88 1.25
N SER A 16 8.14 -14.12 0.81
CA SER A 16 8.80 -14.34 -0.48
C SER A 16 7.88 -13.95 -1.65
N GLU A 17 8.47 -13.76 -2.83
CA GLU A 17 7.71 -13.53 -4.07
C GLU A 17 6.69 -14.65 -4.33
N ASP A 18 7.09 -15.90 -4.09
CA ASP A 18 6.21 -17.07 -4.21
C ASP A 18 5.07 -17.02 -3.20
N GLU A 19 5.33 -16.68 -1.95
CA GLU A 19 4.30 -16.53 -0.92
C GLU A 19 3.31 -15.43 -1.29
N LEU A 20 3.79 -14.26 -1.71
CA LEU A 20 2.94 -13.15 -2.15
C LEU A 20 2.07 -13.55 -3.34
N CYS A 21 2.66 -14.23 -4.34
CA CYS A 21 1.94 -14.73 -5.50
C CYS A 21 0.83 -15.73 -5.12
N GLN A 22 1.10 -16.63 -4.18
CA GLN A 22 0.09 -17.57 -3.68
C GLN A 22 -1.03 -16.86 -2.91
N TYR A 23 -0.70 -15.89 -2.06
CA TYR A 23 -1.71 -15.11 -1.34
C TYR A 23 -2.66 -14.38 -2.30
N LEU A 24 -2.12 -13.71 -3.32
CA LEU A 24 -2.92 -12.99 -4.29
C LEU A 24 -3.80 -13.94 -5.12
N LYS A 25 -3.30 -15.12 -5.50
CA LYS A 25 -4.11 -16.14 -6.19
C LYS A 25 -5.28 -16.64 -5.35
N GLN A 26 -5.10 -16.76 -4.03
CA GLN A 26 -6.14 -17.26 -3.12
C GLN A 26 -7.34 -16.30 -2.99
N THR A 27 -7.13 -14.99 -3.21
CA THR A 27 -8.23 -14.01 -3.21
C THR A 27 -9.22 -14.25 -4.35
N GLY A 28 -8.75 -14.77 -5.50
CA GLY A 28 -9.56 -15.00 -6.69
C GLY A 28 -10.01 -13.73 -7.42
N GLU A 29 -9.62 -12.54 -6.93
CA GLU A 29 -10.07 -11.25 -7.45
C GLU A 29 -9.23 -10.75 -8.64
N LEU A 30 -8.00 -11.24 -8.75
CA LEU A 30 -7.01 -10.76 -9.72
C LEU A 30 -6.73 -11.80 -10.80
N THR A 31 -6.53 -11.32 -12.03
CA THR A 31 -6.04 -12.14 -13.13
C THR A 31 -4.56 -12.47 -12.92
N LYS A 32 -4.07 -13.53 -13.60
CA LYS A 32 -2.66 -13.92 -13.57
C LYS A 32 -1.72 -12.75 -13.92
N MET A 33 -2.08 -11.94 -14.90
CA MET A 33 -1.26 -10.81 -15.37
C MET A 33 -1.19 -9.71 -14.31
N GLU A 34 -2.30 -9.40 -13.64
CA GLU A 34 -2.33 -8.41 -12.56
C GLU A 34 -1.50 -8.87 -11.36
N ILE A 35 -1.55 -10.16 -11.03
CA ILE A 35 -0.73 -10.74 -9.97
C ILE A 35 0.77 -10.62 -10.31
N GLU A 36 1.17 -11.01 -11.52
CA GLU A 36 2.57 -10.92 -11.96
C GLU A 36 3.08 -9.48 -11.93
N GLY A 37 2.29 -8.52 -12.44
CA GLY A 37 2.64 -7.10 -12.42
C GLY A 37 2.73 -6.53 -11.01
N PHE A 38 1.82 -6.92 -10.11
CA PHE A 38 1.86 -6.48 -8.72
C PHE A 38 3.09 -7.01 -7.97
N VAL A 39 3.40 -8.31 -8.13
CA VAL A 39 4.59 -8.90 -7.52
C VAL A 39 5.86 -8.21 -8.02
N GLU A 40 6.00 -8.00 -9.33
CA GLU A 40 7.14 -7.29 -9.90
C GLU A 40 7.29 -5.86 -9.35
N MET A 41 6.17 -5.14 -9.20
CA MET A 41 6.17 -3.81 -8.59
C MET A 41 6.70 -3.86 -7.15
N MET A 42 6.22 -4.80 -6.32
CA MET A 42 6.66 -4.93 -4.93
C MET A 42 8.17 -5.24 -4.84
N CYS A 43 8.70 -6.11 -5.71
CA CYS A 43 10.12 -6.40 -5.77
C CYS A 43 10.97 -5.17 -6.15
N ASN A 44 10.44 -4.30 -7.01
CA ASN A 44 11.11 -3.04 -7.35
C ASN A 44 11.07 -2.01 -6.21
N ILE A 45 9.99 -1.99 -5.42
CA ILE A 45 9.93 -1.20 -4.18
C ILE A 45 11.00 -1.67 -3.20
N GLU A 46 11.12 -2.98 -2.97
CA GLU A 46 12.13 -3.54 -2.05
C GLU A 46 13.57 -3.23 -2.47
N ARG A 47 13.81 -3.06 -3.78
CA ARG A 47 15.11 -2.67 -4.34
C ARG A 47 15.39 -1.17 -4.26
N GLY A 48 14.47 -0.37 -3.72
CA GLY A 48 14.62 1.09 -3.58
C GLY A 48 14.42 1.86 -4.89
N HIS A 49 13.86 1.24 -5.93
CA HIS A 49 13.69 1.89 -7.24
C HIS A 49 12.57 2.94 -7.27
N LEU A 50 11.83 3.13 -6.18
CA LEU A 50 10.63 3.98 -6.11
C LEU A 50 10.71 5.04 -4.99
N GLU A 51 11.92 5.48 -4.63
CA GLU A 51 12.15 6.48 -3.58
C GLU A 51 12.10 7.94 -4.08
N GLU A 52 12.02 8.16 -5.40
CA GLU A 52 12.03 9.52 -5.97
C GLU A 52 10.75 10.29 -5.65
N GLN A 53 10.92 11.54 -5.21
CA GLN A 53 9.81 12.45 -4.90
C GLN A 53 9.94 13.74 -5.71
N THR A 54 8.84 14.18 -6.31
CA THR A 54 8.75 15.49 -6.99
C THR A 54 7.75 16.40 -6.30
N LYS A 55 7.78 17.70 -6.64
CA LYS A 55 6.83 18.71 -6.13
C LYS A 55 5.72 19.01 -7.12
N ASP A 56 5.56 18.21 -8.17
CA ASP A 56 4.72 18.61 -9.30
C ASP A 56 3.24 18.59 -8.95
N LEU A 57 2.80 17.66 -8.11
CA LEU A 57 1.42 17.65 -7.60
C LEU A 57 1.10 18.92 -6.81
N GLU A 58 2.02 19.37 -5.95
CA GLU A 58 1.87 20.62 -5.18
C GLU A 58 1.83 21.84 -6.11
N LYS A 59 2.68 21.88 -7.15
CA LYS A 59 2.68 22.97 -8.13
C LYS A 59 1.40 23.03 -8.95
N LEU A 60 0.83 21.88 -9.31
CA LEU A 60 -0.38 21.80 -10.15
C LEU A 60 -1.66 22.11 -9.36
N VAL A 61 -1.75 21.66 -8.11
CA VAL A 61 -2.98 21.76 -7.30
C VAL A 61 -2.92 22.91 -6.27
N GLY A 62 -1.74 23.49 -6.04
CA GLY A 62 -1.52 24.60 -5.10
C GLY A 62 -1.62 24.19 -3.62
N LYS A 63 -1.64 22.89 -3.33
CA LYS A 63 -1.74 22.32 -1.99
C LYS A 63 -0.74 21.19 -1.83
N LYS A 64 -0.23 21.00 -0.62
CA LYS A 64 0.64 19.86 -0.30
C LYS A 64 -0.16 18.54 -0.44
N PRO A 65 0.48 17.45 -0.92
CA PRO A 65 -0.12 16.14 -0.88
C PRO A 65 -0.53 15.76 0.55
N MET A 66 -1.63 15.02 0.68
CA MET A 66 -2.07 14.45 1.95
C MET A 66 -1.01 13.49 2.48
N ARG A 67 -0.79 13.48 3.80
CA ARG A 67 0.11 12.50 4.43
C ARG A 67 -0.62 11.16 4.60
N LEU A 68 0.12 10.06 4.60
CA LEU A 68 -0.46 8.73 4.81
C LEU A 68 -1.19 8.62 6.16
N ARG A 69 -0.61 9.18 7.23
CA ARG A 69 -1.33 9.29 8.51
C ARG A 69 -2.70 9.97 8.38
N ASP A 70 -2.77 11.16 7.75
CA ASP A 70 -4.01 11.91 7.61
C ASP A 70 -5.05 11.12 6.79
N PHE A 71 -4.59 10.34 5.81
CA PHE A 71 -5.44 9.44 5.03
C PHE A 71 -6.09 8.37 5.91
N PHE A 72 -5.31 7.66 6.75
CA PHE A 72 -5.87 6.65 7.65
C PHE A 72 -6.81 7.24 8.70
N GLU A 73 -6.51 8.44 9.21
CA GLU A 73 -7.41 9.14 10.15
C GLU A 73 -8.73 9.55 9.47
N HIS A 74 -8.71 9.95 8.19
CA HIS A 74 -9.91 10.33 7.45
C HIS A 74 -10.81 9.14 7.07
N HIS A 75 -10.20 7.97 6.86
CA HIS A 75 -10.87 6.75 6.39
C HIS A 75 -10.94 5.64 7.46
N GLU A 76 -10.78 5.98 8.74
CA GLU A 76 -10.64 5.02 9.84
C GLU A 76 -11.74 3.94 9.84
N ASP A 77 -12.98 4.34 9.53
CA ASP A 77 -14.15 3.46 9.54
C ASP A 77 -14.10 2.37 8.45
N GLU A 78 -13.35 2.58 7.36
CA GLU A 78 -13.15 1.56 6.31
C GLU A 78 -12.20 0.44 6.76
N PHE A 79 -11.37 0.71 7.77
CA PHE A 79 -10.37 -0.24 8.28
C PHE A 79 -10.82 -0.96 9.57
N LYS A 80 -11.92 -0.51 10.19
CA LYS A 80 -12.49 -1.19 11.35
C LYS A 80 -13.21 -2.48 10.90
N PRO A 81 -13.10 -3.59 11.65
CA PRO A 81 -13.84 -4.80 11.35
C PRO A 81 -15.34 -4.52 11.27
N SER A 82 -15.99 -4.93 10.18
CA SER A 82 -17.44 -4.92 10.08
C SER A 82 -18.00 -5.98 11.05
N HIS A 83 -18.81 -5.55 12.01
CA HIS A 83 -19.53 -6.47 12.92
C HIS A 83 -20.51 -7.37 12.19
#